data_AF-A0A1M6D8Z9-F1
#
_entry.id   AF-A0A1M6D8Z9-F1
#
_cell.length_a   1.000
_cell.length_b   1.000
_cell.length_c   1.000
_cell.angle_alpha   90.00
_cell.angle_beta   90.00
_cell.angle_gamma   90.00
#
_symmetry.space_group_name_H-M   'P 1'
#
loop_
_entity.id
_entity.type
_entity.pdbx_description
1 polymer ?
#
loop_
_entity_poly.entity_id
_entity_poly.type
_entity_poly.pdbx_seq_one_letter_code
_entity_poly.pdbx_strand_id
1 'polypeptide(L)'
;MAGTNGYIIAKSPWWLTKHFEVHFEDPNRIISYDEDFAGTGMRYEIQHFVKKVQGQDDGVDYENLSVEIAGVMEKFLSGRE
;
A
#
# COMPACT_ATOMS: atom_id res chain seq x y z
N MET A 1 -9.11 -5.27 1.70
CA MET A 1 -8.61 -6.64 1.46
C MET A 1 -9.41 -7.59 2.34
N ALA A 2 -9.85 -8.74 1.82
CA ALA A 2 -10.64 -9.71 2.58
C ALA A 2 -9.89 -11.04 2.70
N GLY A 3 -10.03 -11.71 3.84
CA GLY A 3 -9.51 -13.04 4.10
C GLY A 3 -10.57 -13.87 4.83
N THR A 4 -10.21 -15.08 5.23
CA THR A 4 -11.15 -15.98 5.91
C THR A 4 -11.64 -15.40 7.24
N ASN A 5 -10.74 -14.83 8.03
CA ASN A 5 -11.03 -14.35 9.39
C ASN A 5 -11.58 -12.91 9.46
N GLY A 6 -11.97 -12.31 8.32
CA GLY A 6 -12.46 -10.93 8.24
C GLY A 6 -11.84 -10.11 7.11
N TYR A 7 -11.89 -8.79 7.22
CA TYR A 7 -11.39 -7.88 6.20
C TYR A 7 -10.78 -6.61 6.77
N ILE A 8 -9.90 -5.98 5.98
CA ILE A 8 -9.30 -4.68 6.25
C ILE A 8 -9.86 -3.67 5.25
N ILE A 9 -10.33 -2.54 5.77
CA ILE A 9 -10.83 -1.43 4.97
C ILE A 9 -9.99 -0.16 5.23
N ALA A 10 -9.38 0.35 4.17
CA ALA A 10 -8.82 1.69 4.12
C ALA A 10 -9.82 2.57 3.36
N LYS A 11 -10.39 3.58 4.03
CA LYS A 11 -11.37 4.47 3.43
C LYS A 11 -10.69 5.34 2.36
N SER A 12 -11.46 5.73 1.34
CA SER A 12 -10.96 6.62 0.28
C SER A 12 -10.48 7.95 0.88
N PRO A 13 -9.35 8.52 0.40
CA PRO A 13 -8.40 7.99 -0.59
C PRO A 13 -7.41 6.97 0.01
N TRP A 14 -7.45 5.70 -0.43
CA TRP A 14 -6.62 4.63 0.13
C TRP A 14 -5.13 4.75 -0.26
N TRP A 15 -4.81 5.47 -1.34
CA TRP A 15 -3.43 5.80 -1.71
C TRP A 15 -2.82 6.89 -0.79
N LEU A 16 -3.64 7.55 0.02
CA LEU A 16 -3.25 8.50 1.08
C LEU A 16 -3.93 8.08 2.40
N THR A 17 -3.76 6.81 2.78
CA THR A 17 -4.40 6.25 3.98
C THR A 17 -3.83 6.91 5.24
N LYS A 18 -4.69 7.50 6.06
CA LYS A 18 -4.37 7.96 7.43
C LYS A 18 -5.02 7.10 8.51
N HIS A 19 -6.03 6.33 8.10
CA HIS A 19 -6.87 5.53 8.97
C HIS A 19 -7.30 4.27 8.23
N PHE A 20 -7.23 3.13 8.91
CA PHE A 20 -7.79 1.88 8.42
C PHE A 20 -8.43 1.09 9.56
N GLU A 21 -9.40 0.25 9.20
CA GLU A 21 -10.15 -0.55 10.15
C GLU A 21 -9.98 -2.04 9.81
N VAL A 22 -9.79 -2.85 10.84
CA VAL A 22 -9.73 -4.31 10.76
C VAL A 22 -11.02 -4.85 11.35
N HIS A 23 -11.84 -5.45 10.50
CA HIS A 23 -13.12 -6.06 10.83
C HIS A 23 -12.92 -7.58 10.88
N PHE A 24 -13.25 -8.20 12.00
CA PHE A 24 -13.19 -9.65 12.15
C PHE A 24 -14.52 -10.29 11.73
N GLU A 25 -14.60 -11.63 11.74
CA GLU A 25 -15.85 -12.35 11.46
C GLU A 25 -16.99 -11.97 12.42
N ASP A 26 -16.66 -11.69 13.68
CA ASP A 26 -17.62 -11.13 14.64
C ASP A 26 -17.81 -9.63 14.33
N PRO A 27 -19.02 -9.19 13.92
CA PRO A 27 -19.29 -7.79 13.59
C PRO A 27 -19.05 -6.81 14.75
N ASN A 28 -19.05 -7.30 16.00
CA ASN A 28 -18.78 -6.47 17.17
C ASN A 28 -17.28 -6.27 17.45
N ARG A 29 -16.42 -7.00 16.73
CA ARG A 29 -14.98 -6.93 16.88
C ARG A 29 -14.38 -6.14 15.73
N ILE A 30 -14.16 -4.85 15.97
CA ILE A 30 -13.54 -3.92 15.03
C ILE A 30 -12.34 -3.27 15.73
N ILE A 31 -11.18 -3.24 15.06
CA ILE A 31 -10.01 -2.51 15.53
C ILE A 31 -9.73 -1.37 14.55
N SER A 32 -9.67 -0.16 15.07
CA SER A 32 -9.36 1.06 14.33
C SER A 32 -7.90 1.46 14.57
N TYR A 33 -7.19 1.77 13.49
CA TYR A 33 -5.83 2.29 13.53
C TYR A 33 -5.77 3.65 12.88
N ASP A 34 -5.55 4.67 13.70
CA ASP A 34 -5.23 6.02 13.27
C ASP A 34 -3.71 6.18 13.30
N GLU A 35 -3.10 6.33 12.12
CA GLU A 35 -1.67 6.64 12.00
C GLU A 35 -1.55 8.17 11.92
N ASP A 36 -0.96 8.75 12.96
CA ASP A 36 -0.49 10.13 12.94
C ASP A 36 0.74 10.20 12.02
N PHE A 37 0.49 10.23 10.71
CA PHE A 37 1.53 10.50 9.72
C PHE A 37 2.33 11.72 10.17
N ALA A 38 3.63 11.56 10.38
CA ALA A 38 4.52 12.64 10.79
C ALA A 38 4.78 13.61 9.61
N GLY A 39 3.77 14.38 9.23
CA GLY A 39 3.78 15.30 8.10
C GLY A 39 3.18 14.71 6.83
N THR A 40 4.00 14.52 5.78
CA THR A 40 3.56 14.08 4.45
C THR A 40 4.13 12.71 4.08
N GLY A 41 3.38 11.93 3.30
CA GLY A 41 3.80 10.60 2.82
C GLY A 41 5.15 10.60 2.10
N MET A 42 5.48 11.69 1.38
CA MET A 42 6.77 11.87 0.69
C MET A 42 8.00 11.69 1.59
N ARG A 43 7.89 11.97 2.90
CA ARG A 43 9.02 11.81 3.82
C ARG A 43 9.45 10.36 3.95
N TYR A 44 8.51 9.42 3.92
CA TYR A 44 8.78 7.99 4.00
C TYR A 44 9.42 7.49 2.70
N GLU A 45 8.98 8.00 1.55
CA GLU A 45 9.60 7.67 0.25
C GLU A 45 11.04 8.19 0.16
N ILE A 46 11.29 9.43 0.58
CA ILE A 46 12.66 9.99 0.64
C ILE A 46 13.52 9.20 1.62
N GLN A 47 12.99 8.85 2.78
CA GLN A 47 13.71 8.01 3.76
C GLN A 47 14.08 6.66 3.15
N HIS A 48 13.13 6.01 2.46
CA HIS A 48 13.36 4.74 1.77
C HIS A 48 14.41 4.88 0.66
N PHE A 49 14.35 5.95 -0.13
CA PHE A 49 15.37 6.25 -1.15
C PHE A 49 16.77 6.37 -0.54
N VAL A 50 16.93 7.14 0.53
CA VAL A 50 18.22 7.28 1.23
C VAL A 50 18.72 5.93 1.75
N LYS A 51 17.84 5.11 2.33
CA LYS A 51 18.19 3.76 2.81
C LYS A 51 18.71 2.87 1.68
N LYS A 52 18.04 2.87 0.52
CA LYS A 52 18.48 2.11 -0.66
C LYS A 52 19.82 2.60 -1.19
N VAL A 53 20.05 3.92 -1.25
CA VAL A 53 21.36 4.50 -1.62
C VAL A 53 22.47 4.09 -0.65
N GLN A 54 22.15 3.95 0.62
CA GLN A 54 23.08 3.46 1.66
C GLN A 54 23.30 1.94 1.61
N GLY A 55 22.70 1.23 0.64
CA GLY A 55 22.83 -0.22 0.49
C GLY A 55 22.02 -1.03 1.50
N GLN A 56 21.03 -0.42 2.17
CA GLN A 56 20.08 -1.18 2.99
C GLN A 56 19.09 -1.89 2.07
N ASP A 57 19.02 -3.20 2.21
CA ASP A 57 18.05 -4.02 1.52
C ASP A 57 16.88 -4.38 2.44
N ASP A 58 15.67 -4.26 1.90
CA ASP A 58 14.41 -4.66 2.51
C ASP A 58 13.80 -5.89 1.84
N GLY A 59 14.54 -6.53 0.92
CA GLY A 59 14.16 -7.78 0.26
C GLY A 59 13.12 -7.61 -0.85
N VAL A 60 12.82 -6.37 -1.25
CA VAL A 60 11.85 -6.06 -2.31
C VAL A 60 12.58 -5.73 -3.61
N ASP A 61 12.24 -6.45 -4.67
CA ASP A 61 12.67 -6.18 -6.04
C ASP A 61 11.76 -5.13 -6.70
N TYR A 62 12.11 -3.86 -6.48
CA TYR A 62 11.37 -2.72 -7.01
C TYR A 62 11.49 -2.55 -8.53
N GLU A 63 12.60 -3.00 -9.12
CA GLU A 63 12.83 -2.87 -10.56
C GLU A 63 11.86 -3.78 -11.32
N ASN A 64 11.83 -5.06 -10.96
CA ASN A 64 10.91 -6.01 -11.58
C ASN A 64 9.45 -5.64 -11.30
N LEU A 65 9.13 -5.25 -10.06
CA LEU A 65 7.79 -4.81 -9.71
C LEU A 65 7.32 -3.62 -10.57
N SER A 66 8.20 -2.64 -10.83
CA SER A 66 7.89 -1.47 -11.66
C SER A 66 7.57 -1.87 -13.11
N VAL A 67 8.38 -2.77 -13.70
CA VAL A 67 8.17 -3.29 -15.06
C VAL A 67 6.85 -4.04 -15.16
N GLU A 68 6.52 -4.90 -14.19
CA GLU A 68 5.27 -5.66 -14.18
C GLU A 68 4.04 -4.75 -14.05
N ILE A 69 4.09 -3.73 -13.19
CA ILE A 69 3.02 -2.74 -13.07
C ILE A 69 2.80 -2.01 -14.40
N ALA A 70 3.89 -1.57 -15.06
CA ALA A 70 3.80 -0.96 -16.38
C ALA A 70 3.18 -1.91 -17.42
N GLY A 71 3.58 -3.19 -17.44
CA GLY A 71 3.02 -4.18 -18.35
C GLY A 71 1.52 -4.44 -18.15
N VAL A 72 1.03 -4.44 -16.90
CA VAL A 72 -0.42 -4.52 -16.62
C VAL A 72 -1.16 -3.29 -17.17
N MET A 73 -0.59 -2.10 -17.00
CA MET A 73 -1.17 -0.85 -17.49
C MET A 73 -1.22 -0.81 -19.02
N GLU A 74 -0.15 -1.23 -19.70
CA GLU A 74 -0.09 -1.33 -21.16
C GLU A 74 -1.15 -2.28 -21.72
N LYS A 75 -1.29 -3.48 -21.14
CA LYS A 75 -2.32 -4.46 -21.53
C LYS A 75 -3.74 -3.91 -21.34
N PHE A 76 -3.96 -3.17 -20.27
CA PHE A 76 -5.26 -2.54 -20.02
C PHE A 76 -5.59 -1.46 -21.06
N LEU A 77 -4.58 -0.68 -21.49
CA LEU A 77 -4.75 0.36 -22.48
C LEU A 77 -4.93 -0.21 -23.89
N SER A 78 -4.19 -1.25 -24.27
CA SER A 78 -4.31 -1.86 -25.60
C SER A 78 -5.63 -2.60 -25.83
N GLY A 79 -6.28 -3.11 -24.78
CA GLY A 79 -7.62 -3.71 -24.87
C GLY A 79 -8.78 -2.70 -24.98
N ARG A 80 -8.48 -1.39 -25.04
CA ARG A 80 -9.47 -0.31 -25.19
C ARG A 80 -9.45 0.36 -26.57
N GLU A 81 -8.48 0.02 -27.41
CA GLU A 81 -8.48 0.32 -28.85
C GLU A 81 -9.23 -0.77 -29.62
#